data_AF-A0A5B7GJE8-F1
#
_entry.id   AF-A0A5B7GJE8-F1
#
_cell.length_a   1.000
_cell.length_b   1.000
_cell.length_c   1.000
_cell.angle_alpha   90.00
_cell.angle_beta   90.00
_cell.angle_gamma   90.00
#
_symmetry.space_group_name_H-M   'P 1'
#
loop_
_entity.id
_entity.type
_entity.pdbx_description
1 polymer ?
#
loop_
_entity_poly.entity_id
_entity_poly.type
_entity_poly.pdbx_seq_one_letter_code
_entity_poly.pdbx_strand_id
1 'polypeptide(L)'
;MACGLQYLHEKMKLLHGDLKSGNVLIQGDFKAAKLCDFGVSLKLNEKGALCDPAQYYIGTECWSAPEVFEEGIITQKTDMFAFGLVLWEMITLRAPHVDKLDSDFSSDELSESDLSDSLQEEEYLKALGNVNFCITDLFFRS
;
A
#
# COMPACT_ATOMS: atom_id res chain seq x y z
N MET A 1 4.63 -13.59 2.11
CA MET A 1 3.50 -12.68 1.83
C MET A 1 2.58 -13.23 0.73
N ALA A 2 3.03 -13.35 -0.53
CA ALA A 2 2.18 -13.83 -1.64
C ALA A 2 1.49 -15.19 -1.38
N CYS A 3 2.21 -16.19 -0.86
CA CYS A 3 1.59 -17.48 -0.49
C CYS A 3 0.52 -17.34 0.61
N GLY A 4 0.68 -16.36 1.51
CA GLY A 4 -0.30 -16.05 2.55
C GLY A 4 -1.58 -15.45 1.97
N LEU A 5 -1.46 -14.49 1.05
CA LEU A 5 -2.61 -13.95 0.32
C LEU A 5 -3.31 -15.01 -0.52
N GLN A 6 -2.55 -15.84 -1.24
CA GLN A 6 -3.12 -16.96 -2.00
C GLN A 6 -3.94 -17.88 -1.09
N TYR A 7 -3.41 -18.22 0.10
CA TYR A 7 -4.15 -19.02 1.06
C TYR A 7 -5.44 -18.35 1.53
N LEU A 8 -5.40 -17.05 1.83
CA LEU A 8 -6.59 -16.28 2.24
C LEU A 8 -7.65 -16.27 1.14
N HIS A 9 -7.26 -15.93 -0.09
CA HIS A 9 -8.18 -15.79 -1.22
C HIS A 9 -8.74 -17.15 -1.68
N GLU A 10 -7.89 -18.15 -1.85
CA GLU A 10 -8.30 -19.42 -2.44
C GLU A 10 -8.86 -20.42 -1.43
N LYS A 11 -8.28 -20.51 -0.22
CA LYS A 11 -8.65 -21.54 0.77
C LYS A 11 -9.63 -21.01 1.80
N MET A 12 -9.40 -19.81 2.31
CA MET A 12 -10.25 -19.22 3.34
C MET A 12 -11.41 -18.40 2.77
N LYS A 13 -11.35 -18.06 1.48
CA LYS A 13 -12.31 -17.15 0.82
C LYS A 13 -12.46 -15.87 1.63
N LEU A 14 -11.32 -15.28 1.96
CA LEU A 14 -11.23 -14.10 2.83
C LEU A 14 -10.36 -13.03 2.17
N LEU A 15 -10.87 -11.82 2.12
CA LEU A 15 -10.13 -10.60 1.81
C LEU A 15 -9.45 -10.14 3.10
N HIS A 16 -8.15 -9.84 3.06
CA HIS A 16 -7.44 -9.26 4.19
C HIS A 16 -8.04 -7.91 4.56
N GLY A 17 -8.24 -7.03 3.57
CA GLY A 17 -8.98 -5.78 3.70
C GLY A 17 -8.12 -4.60 4.16
N ASP A 18 -7.08 -4.83 4.97
CA ASP A 18 -6.16 -3.77 5.42
C ASP A 18 -4.69 -4.19 5.25
N LEU A 19 -4.30 -4.53 4.02
CA LEU A 19 -2.90 -4.90 3.75
C LEU A 19 -2.03 -3.65 3.63
N LYS A 20 -1.01 -3.55 4.49
CA LYS A 20 0.00 -2.48 4.52
C LYS A 20 1.30 -3.01 5.11
N SER A 21 2.41 -2.29 4.94
CA SER A 21 3.72 -2.69 5.49
C SER A 21 3.67 -2.95 7.00
N GLY A 22 2.94 -2.12 7.74
CA GLY A 22 2.73 -2.28 9.19
C GLY A 22 2.01 -3.58 9.60
N ASN A 23 1.30 -4.23 8.68
CA ASN A 23 0.57 -5.49 8.92
C ASN A 23 1.34 -6.72 8.39
N VAL A 24 2.64 -6.58 8.13
CA VAL A 24 3.54 -7.65 7.72
C VAL A 24 4.60 -7.89 8.80
N LEU A 25 4.48 -9.02 9.51
CA LEU A 25 5.42 -9.40 10.55
C LEU A 25 6.58 -10.19 9.96
N ILE A 26 7.81 -9.80 10.32
CA ILE A 26 9.03 -10.50 9.93
C ILE A 26 9.50 -11.38 11.08
N GLN A 27 9.73 -12.66 10.81
CA GLN A 27 10.18 -13.63 11.81
C GLN A 27 11.70 -13.84 11.75
N GLY A 28 12.39 -13.47 12.82
CA GLY A 28 13.83 -13.67 12.97
C GLY A 28 14.63 -12.89 11.93
N ASP A 29 15.69 -13.51 11.41
CA ASP A 29 16.53 -12.97 10.34
C ASP A 29 15.87 -13.18 8.95
N PHE A 30 14.73 -12.52 8.71
CA PHE A 30 13.96 -12.58 7.46
C PHE A 30 13.51 -13.98 7.01
N LYS A 31 13.43 -14.94 7.94
CA LYS A 31 13.11 -16.34 7.61
C LYS A 31 11.68 -16.54 7.11
N ALA A 32 10.76 -15.70 7.58
CA ALA A 32 9.37 -15.72 7.14
C ALA A 32 8.74 -14.33 7.27
N ALA A 33 7.79 -14.05 6.38
CA ALA A 33 6.90 -12.90 6.46
C ALA A 33 5.46 -13.39 6.63
N LYS A 34 4.78 -12.92 7.69
CA LYS A 34 3.42 -13.33 8.07
C LYS A 34 2.49 -12.13 8.01
N LEU A 35 1.29 -12.34 7.51
CA LEU A 35 0.22 -11.34 7.55
C LEU A 35 -0.39 -11.32 8.96
N CYS A 36 -0.71 -10.14 9.46
CA CYS A 36 -1.41 -9.96 10.72
C CYS A 36 -2.52 -8.91 10.58
N ASP A 37 -3.31 -8.76 11.65
CA ASP A 37 -4.42 -7.83 11.75
C ASP A 37 -5.57 -8.10 10.74
N PHE A 38 -6.41 -9.05 11.09
CA PHE A 38 -7.61 -9.44 10.35
C PHE A 38 -8.88 -8.77 10.89
N GLY A 39 -8.75 -7.66 11.63
CA GLY A 39 -9.87 -7.01 12.32
C GLY A 39 -10.95 -6.48 11.38
N VAL A 40 -10.59 -6.22 10.12
CA VAL A 40 -11.47 -5.67 9.07
C VAL A 40 -11.57 -6.59 7.85
N SER A 41 -11.22 -7.86 7.99
CA SER A 41 -11.27 -8.82 6.89
C SER A 41 -12.70 -9.14 6.45
N LEU A 42 -12.90 -9.32 5.15
CA LEU A 42 -14.22 -9.50 4.54
C LEU A 42 -14.34 -10.85 3.85
N LYS A 43 -15.54 -11.44 3.88
CA LYS A 43 -15.79 -12.75 3.24
C LYS A 43 -15.93 -12.58 1.73
N LEU A 44 -15.25 -13.46 1.00
CA LEU A 44 -15.33 -13.57 -0.45
C LEU A 44 -16.22 -14.75 -0.86
N ASN A 45 -16.87 -14.59 -2.00
CA ASN A 45 -17.56 -15.67 -2.69
C ASN A 45 -16.59 -16.48 -3.57
N GLU A 46 -17.09 -17.52 -4.23
CA GLU A 46 -16.26 -18.38 -5.09
C GLU A 46 -15.60 -17.65 -6.27
N LYS A 47 -16.15 -16.51 -6.69
CA LYS A 47 -15.60 -15.67 -7.75
C LYS A 47 -14.57 -14.65 -7.25
N GLY A 48 -14.28 -14.65 -5.95
CA GLY A 48 -13.32 -13.72 -5.34
C GLY A 48 -13.86 -12.29 -5.17
N ALA A 49 -15.17 -12.09 -5.25
CA ALA A 49 -15.84 -10.82 -4.90
C ALA A 49 -16.44 -10.91 -3.49
N LEU A 50 -16.80 -9.78 -2.88
CA LEU A 50 -17.46 -9.79 -1.57
C LEU A 50 -18.73 -10.66 -1.59
N CYS A 51 -18.96 -11.41 -0.50
CA CYS A 51 -20.20 -12.16 -0.29
C CYS A 51 -21.40 -11.24 -0.09
N ASP A 52 -21.21 -10.14 0.62
CA ASP A 52 -22.21 -9.13 0.89
C ASP A 52 -21.73 -7.78 0.31
N PRO A 53 -22.32 -7.32 -0.81
CA PRO A 53 -21.96 -6.04 -1.42
C PRO A 53 -22.26 -4.83 -0.53
N ALA A 54 -23.11 -4.97 0.51
CA ALA A 54 -23.40 -3.89 1.44
C ALA A 54 -22.36 -3.77 2.57
N GLN A 55 -21.41 -4.70 2.67
CA GLN A 55 -20.32 -4.59 3.64
C GLN A 55 -19.41 -3.42 3.29
N TYR A 56 -19.16 -2.58 4.29
CA TYR A 56 -18.29 -1.43 4.15
C TYR A 56 -16.82 -1.84 4.18
N TYR A 57 -16.06 -1.39 3.19
CA TYR A 57 -14.60 -1.52 3.17
C TYR A 57 -13.98 -0.39 3.99
N ILE A 58 -13.18 -0.72 5.00
CA ILE A 58 -12.54 0.26 5.90
C ILE A 58 -11.15 0.62 5.36
N GLY A 59 -10.24 -0.36 5.28
CA GLY A 59 -8.89 -0.23 4.76
C GLY A 59 -8.04 0.90 5.36
N THR A 60 -6.85 1.09 4.80
CA THR A 60 -6.01 2.28 5.00
C THR A 60 -5.89 2.98 3.67
N GLU A 61 -6.26 4.26 3.61
CA GLU A 61 -6.41 5.03 2.37
C GLU A 61 -5.18 4.93 1.45
N CYS A 62 -3.97 5.11 2.00
CA CYS A 62 -2.74 5.09 1.20
C CYS A 62 -2.38 3.73 0.57
N TRP A 63 -3.02 2.63 0.98
CA TRP A 63 -2.84 1.31 0.36
C TRP A 63 -4.10 0.82 -0.35
N SER A 64 -5.18 1.61 -0.30
CA SER A 64 -6.49 1.22 -0.84
C SER A 64 -6.51 1.31 -2.36
N ALA A 65 -7.15 0.33 -2.99
CA ALA A 65 -7.28 0.26 -4.44
C ALA A 65 -8.26 1.32 -4.97
N PRO A 66 -8.13 1.80 -6.21
CA PRO A 66 -9.00 2.85 -6.76
C PRO A 66 -10.48 2.47 -6.73
N GLU A 67 -10.83 1.20 -6.92
CA GLU A 67 -12.21 0.72 -6.84
C GLU A 67 -12.87 0.95 -5.48
N VAL A 68 -12.10 1.17 -4.41
CA VAL A 68 -12.61 1.51 -3.07
C VAL A 68 -13.24 2.91 -3.08
N PHE A 69 -12.68 3.85 -3.84
CA PHE A 69 -13.12 5.25 -3.88
C PHE A 69 -14.14 5.52 -4.98
N GLU A 70 -14.07 4.74 -6.06
CA GLU A 70 -14.94 4.88 -7.23
C GLU A 70 -16.28 4.11 -7.08
N GLU A 71 -16.61 3.64 -5.87
CA GLU A 71 -17.75 2.74 -5.60
C GLU A 71 -17.76 1.50 -6.50
N GLY A 72 -16.56 1.00 -6.83
CA GLY A 72 -16.35 -0.18 -7.65
C GLY A 72 -16.63 -1.48 -6.91
N ILE A 73 -16.55 -2.59 -7.65
CA ILE A 73 -16.76 -3.93 -7.06
C ILE A 73 -15.49 -4.35 -6.32
N ILE A 74 -15.58 -4.40 -4.99
CA ILE A 74 -14.51 -4.92 -4.14
C ILE A 74 -14.33 -6.43 -4.37
N THR A 75 -13.10 -6.80 -4.70
CA THR A 75 -12.69 -8.19 -4.91
C THR A 75 -11.36 -8.48 -4.23
N GLN A 76 -10.91 -9.73 -4.29
CA GLN A 76 -9.56 -10.13 -3.89
C GLN A 76 -8.45 -9.34 -4.60
N LYS A 77 -8.75 -8.67 -5.72
CA LYS A 77 -7.79 -7.79 -6.42
C LYS A 77 -7.45 -6.53 -5.61
N THR A 78 -8.33 -6.10 -4.71
CA THR A 78 -8.08 -5.00 -3.76
C THR A 78 -6.82 -5.30 -2.92
N ASP A 79 -6.72 -6.51 -2.36
CA ASP A 79 -5.52 -6.93 -1.62
C ASP A 79 -4.28 -7.03 -2.54
N MET A 80 -4.46 -7.35 -3.83
CA MET A 80 -3.34 -7.44 -4.78
C MET A 80 -2.78 -6.07 -5.15
N PHE A 81 -3.62 -5.04 -5.21
CA PHE A 81 -3.18 -3.66 -5.37
C PHE A 81 -2.36 -3.21 -4.16
N ALA A 82 -2.91 -3.40 -2.95
CA ALA A 82 -2.22 -3.10 -1.70
C ALA A 82 -0.88 -3.86 -1.57
N PHE A 83 -0.86 -5.13 -1.99
CA PHE A 83 0.37 -5.93 -2.05
C PHE A 83 1.41 -5.31 -2.97
N GLY A 84 1.00 -4.81 -4.14
CA GLY A 84 1.86 -4.06 -5.05
C GLY A 84 2.45 -2.81 -4.42
N LEU A 85 1.65 -2.06 -3.65
CA LEU A 85 2.13 -0.89 -2.92
C LEU A 85 3.10 -1.24 -1.79
N VAL A 86 2.90 -2.33 -1.06
CA VAL A 86 3.88 -2.81 -0.06
C VAL A 86 5.20 -3.22 -0.73
N LEU A 87 5.14 -3.88 -1.89
CA LEU A 87 6.35 -4.18 -2.66
C LEU A 87 7.06 -2.91 -3.14
N TRP A 88 6.30 -1.93 -3.63
CA TRP A 88 6.81 -0.65 -4.07
C TRP A 88 7.49 0.11 -2.92
N GLU A 89 6.84 0.18 -1.76
CA GLU A 89 7.37 0.81 -0.53
C GLU A 89 8.69 0.17 -0.10
N MET A 90 8.83 -1.15 -0.20
CA MET A 90 10.10 -1.84 0.08
C MET A 90 11.21 -1.50 -0.92
N ILE A 91 10.87 -1.21 -2.18
CA ILE A 91 11.85 -0.88 -3.22
C ILE A 91 12.27 0.59 -3.14
N THR A 92 11.31 1.49 -2.93
CA THR A 92 11.55 2.94 -2.89
C THR A 92 11.97 3.44 -1.52
N LEU A 93 11.74 2.64 -0.47
CA LEU A 93 11.92 3.01 0.93
C LEU A 93 11.13 4.26 1.32
N ARG A 94 9.99 4.49 0.66
CA ARG A 94 9.08 5.61 0.88
C ARG A 94 7.68 5.07 1.13
N ALA A 95 6.97 5.68 2.07
CA ALA A 95 5.55 5.38 2.24
C ALA A 95 4.77 5.80 0.97
N PRO A 96 3.71 5.06 0.60
CA PRO A 96 2.90 5.42 -0.55
C PRO A 96 2.16 6.74 -0.30
N HIS A 97 2.06 7.56 -1.36
CA HIS A 97 1.28 8.81 -1.40
C HIS A 97 1.68 9.91 -0.40
N VAL A 98 2.90 9.91 0.12
CA VAL A 98 3.42 10.96 1.03
C VAL A 98 3.33 12.35 0.42
N ASP A 99 3.62 12.50 -0.88
CA ASP A 99 3.61 13.80 -1.57
C ASP A 99 2.21 14.46 -1.67
N LYS A 100 1.12 13.69 -1.47
CA LYS A 100 -0.26 14.20 -1.51
C LYS A 100 -0.75 14.75 -0.17
N LEU A 101 -0.07 14.43 0.93
CA LEU A 101 -0.43 14.96 2.25
C LEU A 101 0.15 16.36 2.47
N ASP A 102 1.30 16.67 1.85
CA ASP A 102 1.93 17.98 1.96
C ASP A 102 1.21 19.08 1.18
N SER A 103 0.47 18.72 0.12
CA SER A 103 -0.32 19.71 -0.65
C SER A 103 -1.51 20.28 0.13
N ASP A 104 -2.01 19.56 1.15
CA ASP A 104 -3.13 20.03 1.99
C ASP A 104 -2.67 20.78 3.25
N PHE A 105 -1.36 20.81 3.55
CA PHE A 105 -0.78 21.56 4.67
C PHE A 105 -0.02 22.84 4.26
N SER A 106 -0.03 23.20 2.97
CA SER A 106 0.67 24.40 2.48
C SER A 106 -0.20 25.66 2.46
N SER A 107 -0.48 26.22 3.64
CA SER A 107 -0.44 27.67 3.86
C SER A 107 -0.50 27.95 5.36
N ASP A 108 0.65 27.91 6.03
CA ASP A 108 1.14 29.06 6.81
C ASP A 108 2.40 28.67 7.62
N GLU A 109 3.51 29.30 7.20
CA GLU A 109 4.76 29.61 7.92
C GLU A 109 5.54 28.51 8.65
N LEU A 110 6.64 28.04 8.03
CA LEU A 110 7.87 27.72 8.77
C LEU A 110 9.09 28.34 8.05
N SER A 111 9.81 29.19 8.78
CA SER A 111 10.93 30.00 8.33
C SER A 111 12.21 29.17 8.09
N GLU A 112 12.90 29.49 6.99
CA GLU A 112 14.20 28.94 6.54
C GLU A 112 15.37 29.27 7.49
N SER A 113 15.62 28.51 8.56
CA SER A 113 16.82 28.77 9.38
C SER A 113 17.69 27.60 9.84
N ASP A 114 17.43 26.34 9.48
CA ASP A 114 18.31 25.21 9.90
C ASP A 114 18.98 24.46 8.72
N LEU A 115 19.41 25.20 7.69
CA LEU A 115 20.28 24.71 6.63
C LEU A 115 21.69 24.41 7.17
N SER A 116 21.96 23.16 7.59
CA SER A 116 23.35 22.70 7.83
C SER A 116 23.71 21.26 7.44
N ASP A 117 22.86 20.53 6.69
CA ASP A 117 23.16 19.13 6.30
C ASP A 117 23.29 18.90 4.78
N SER A 118 23.69 19.93 4.04
CA SER A 118 23.75 19.98 2.57
C SER A 118 24.80 19.06 1.90
N LEU A 119 25.46 18.18 2.64
CA LEU A 119 26.47 17.25 2.09
C LEU A 119 25.99 15.80 1.98
N GLN A 120 24.86 15.43 2.61
CA GLN A 120 24.26 14.10 2.44
C GLN A 120 23.13 14.10 1.42
N GLU A 121 22.42 15.22 1.28
CA GLU A 121 21.25 15.34 0.41
C GLU A 121 21.60 15.28 -1.09
N GLU A 122 22.72 15.87 -1.51
CA GLU A 122 23.17 15.78 -2.91
C GLU A 122 23.58 14.36 -3.31
N GLU A 123 24.23 13.60 -2.42
CA GLU A 123 24.63 12.21 -2.68
C GLU A 123 23.40 11.28 -2.69
N TYR A 124 22.43 11.55 -1.81
CA TYR A 124 21.13 10.86 -1.75
C TYR A 124 20.27 11.12 -3.01
N LEU A 125 20.14 12.38 -3.45
CA LEU A 125 19.38 12.74 -4.65
C LEU A 125 20.04 12.21 -5.93
N LYS A 126 21.38 12.11 -5.93
CA LYS A 126 22.14 11.51 -7.03
C LYS A 126 21.99 9.99 -7.08
N ALA A 127 21.81 9.33 -5.94
CA ALA A 127 21.47 7.90 -5.87
C ALA A 127 20.02 7.61 -6.34
N LEU A 128 19.10 8.57 -6.16
CA LEU A 128 17.69 8.46 -6.56
C LEU A 128 17.39 8.85 -8.02
N GLY A 129 18.41 9.33 -8.75
CA GLY A 129 18.28 9.96 -10.06
C GLY A 129 17.80 9.10 -11.23
N ASN A 130 16.96 8.06 -11.04
CA ASN A 130 16.31 7.35 -12.14
C ASN A 130 15.07 6.49 -11.81
N VAL A 131 14.38 6.69 -10.68
CA VAL A 131 13.21 5.85 -10.35
C VAL A 131 11.95 6.67 -10.10
N ASN A 132 11.50 7.39 -11.12
CA ASN A 132 10.13 7.92 -11.12
C ASN A 132 9.21 6.86 -11.74
N PHE A 133 8.82 5.88 -10.92
CA PHE A 133 7.92 4.80 -11.31
C PHE A 133 6.74 4.82 -10.34
N CYS A 134 5.78 5.70 -10.62
CA CYS A 134 4.47 5.63 -9.99
C CYS A 134 3.73 4.44 -10.60
N ILE A 135 3.12 3.59 -9.77
CA ILE A 135 2.37 2.40 -10.24
C ILE A 135 1.19 2.79 -11.15
N THR A 136 0.70 4.03 -11.07
CA THR A 136 -0.33 4.57 -11.98
C THR A 136 0.15 4.62 -13.43
N ASP A 137 1.43 4.91 -13.67
CA ASP A 137 1.99 4.99 -15.03
C ASP A 137 2.30 3.62 -15.64
N LEU A 138 2.41 2.59 -14.80
CA LEU A 138 2.83 1.25 -15.15
C LEU A 138 1.68 0.32 -15.59
N PHE A 139 0.47 0.53 -15.06
CA PHE A 139 -0.65 -0.40 -15.22
C PHE A 139 -1.85 0.14 -15.99
N PHE A 140 -1.92 1.45 -16.28
CA PHE A 140 -3.07 2.07 -16.99
C PHE A 140 -2.79 2.54 -18.42
N ARG A 141 -1.64 2.19 -19.00
CA ARG A 141 -1.37 2.33 -20.45
C ARG A 141 -1.37 0.97 -21.14
N SER A 142 -2.56 0.43 -21.41
CA SER A 142 -2.81 -0.48 -22.53
C SER A 142 -4.29 -0.53 -22.87
#